data_AF-A0A8B8J8W4-F1
#
_entry.id   AF-A0A8B8J8W4-F1
#
_cell.length_a   1.000
_cell.length_b   1.000
_cell.length_c   1.000
_cell.angle_alpha   90.00
_cell.angle_beta   90.00
_cell.angle_gamma   90.00
#
_symmetry.space_group_name_H-M   'P 1'
#
loop_
_entity.id
_entity.type
_entity.pdbx_description
1 polymer ?
#
loop_
_entity_poly.entity_id
_entity_poly.type
_entity_poly.pdbx_seq_one_letter_code
_entity_poly.pdbx_strand_id
1 'polypeptide(L)'
;MESGLGIPGDGRCLFRSVAHGACLRTGKPSPSENLQKELADELRLKVANEFITRRSDTEWFLEGDFDTYVTQIRKPHMWGGEPELLMCSHVLRMPITVYMHTRGSDDLQIISEYGQEYGKEDPIRVLYHGYGHYDALQIPLGRTKLKSYVKR
;
A
#
# COMPACT_ATOMS: atom_id res chain seq x y z
N MET A 1 -15.13 -13.05 8.99
CA MET A 1 -13.96 -13.75 8.41
C MET A 1 -12.93 -12.68 8.14
N GLU A 2 -11.74 -12.77 8.75
CA GLU A 2 -10.69 -11.76 8.58
C GLU A 2 -10.31 -11.67 7.11
N SER A 3 -10.51 -10.50 6.51
CA SER A 3 -10.22 -10.25 5.09
C SER A 3 -8.74 -9.92 4.83
N GLY A 4 -7.93 -9.79 5.88
CA GLY A 4 -6.50 -9.52 5.83
C GLY A 4 -5.66 -10.77 6.09
N LEU A 5 -4.37 -10.73 5.71
CA LEU A 5 -3.42 -11.83 5.88
C LEU A 5 -2.69 -11.80 7.24
N GLY A 6 -3.03 -10.88 8.13
CA GLY A 6 -2.45 -10.81 9.48
C GLY A 6 -1.06 -10.18 9.48
N ILE A 7 -0.92 -9.03 8.84
CA ILE A 7 0.37 -8.33 8.72
C ILE A 7 0.84 -7.80 10.09
N PRO A 8 2.11 -8.02 10.51
CA PRO A 8 2.60 -7.51 11.78
C PRO A 8 2.67 -5.97 11.87
N GLY A 9 2.36 -5.43 13.05
CA GLY A 9 2.45 -4.00 13.38
C GLY A 9 3.85 -3.53 13.81
N ASP A 10 4.91 -3.87 13.06
CA ASP A 10 6.31 -3.58 13.39
C ASP A 10 6.86 -2.31 12.67
N GLY A 11 5.97 -1.46 12.16
CA GLY A 11 6.31 -0.30 11.34
C GLY A 11 6.48 -0.60 9.85
N ARG A 12 6.44 -1.87 9.43
CA ARG A 12 6.49 -2.26 7.99
C ARG A 12 5.13 -2.54 7.37
N CYS A 13 4.04 -2.42 8.12
CA CYS A 13 2.74 -2.92 7.69
C CYS A 13 2.31 -2.49 6.27
N LEU A 14 2.48 -1.21 5.92
CA LEU A 14 2.18 -0.71 4.57
C LEU A 14 3.04 -1.38 3.50
N PHE A 15 4.37 -1.28 3.60
CA PHE A 15 5.28 -1.84 2.60
C PHE A 15 5.14 -3.35 2.48
N ARG A 16 4.93 -4.03 3.62
CA ARG A 16 4.71 -5.47 3.67
C ARG A 16 3.40 -5.86 2.98
N SER A 17 2.32 -5.10 3.22
CA SER A 17 1.03 -5.33 2.59
C SER A 17 1.11 -5.18 1.07
N VAL A 18 1.79 -4.13 0.59
CA VAL A 18 1.98 -3.88 -0.84
C VAL A 18 2.87 -4.96 -1.48
N ALA A 19 4.01 -5.28 -0.87
CA ALA A 19 4.92 -6.31 -1.38
C ALA A 19 4.24 -7.68 -1.42
N HIS A 20 3.50 -8.05 -0.37
CA HIS A 20 2.74 -9.29 -0.33
C HIS A 20 1.64 -9.30 -1.41
N GLY A 21 0.87 -8.22 -1.55
CA GLY A 21 -0.13 -8.08 -2.61
C GLY A 21 0.48 -8.22 -4.00
N ALA A 22 1.66 -7.66 -4.25
CA ALA A 22 2.38 -7.85 -5.50
C ALA A 22 2.80 -9.33 -5.73
N CYS A 23 3.27 -10.03 -4.69
CA CYS A 23 3.59 -11.46 -4.77
C CYS A 23 2.38 -12.33 -5.11
N LEU A 24 1.23 -12.09 -4.46
CA LEU A 24 0.00 -12.88 -4.68
C LEU A 24 -0.46 -12.83 -6.14
N ARG A 25 -0.30 -11.68 -6.80
CA ARG A 25 -0.62 -11.53 -8.23
C ARG A 25 0.24 -12.39 -9.13
N THR A 26 1.50 -12.62 -8.75
CA THR A 26 2.41 -13.48 -9.52
C THR A 26 2.13 -14.97 -9.33
N GLY A 27 1.10 -15.35 -8.57
CA GLY A 27 0.76 -16.75 -8.26
C GLY A 27 1.79 -17.44 -7.38
N LYS A 28 2.72 -16.69 -6.79
CA LYS A 28 3.73 -17.24 -5.88
C LYS A 28 3.09 -17.52 -4.52
N PRO A 29 3.54 -18.58 -3.82
CA PRO A 29 3.10 -18.82 -2.45
C PRO A 29 3.44 -17.64 -1.54
N SER A 30 2.67 -17.47 -0.46
CA SER A 30 2.92 -16.46 0.56
C SER A 30 4.39 -16.54 1.00
N PRO A 31 5.19 -15.46 0.87
CA PRO A 31 6.57 -15.45 1.31
C PRO A 31 6.67 -15.70 2.83
N SER A 32 7.78 -16.29 3.27
CA SER A 32 8.07 -16.47 4.70
C SER A 32 8.17 -15.12 5.41
N GLU A 33 8.00 -15.09 6.73
CA GLU A 33 8.07 -13.84 7.51
C GLU A 33 9.37 -13.06 7.29
N ASN A 34 10.50 -13.75 7.18
CA ASN A 34 11.80 -13.13 6.91
C ASN A 34 11.83 -12.51 5.52
N LEU A 35 11.37 -13.24 4.50
CA LEU A 35 11.32 -12.74 3.14
C LEU A 35 10.34 -11.56 3.01
N GLN A 36 9.22 -11.59 3.74
CA GLN A 36 8.30 -10.45 3.81
C GLN A 36 8.97 -9.19 4.38
N LYS A 37 9.83 -9.33 5.40
CA LYS A 37 10.59 -8.21 5.97
C LYS A 37 11.58 -7.64 4.95
N GLU A 38 12.32 -8.52 4.29
CA GLU A 38 13.30 -8.14 3.26
C GLU A 38 12.63 -7.41 2.10
N LEU A 39 11.52 -7.96 1.56
CA LEU A 39 10.77 -7.33 0.47
C LEU A 39 10.17 -5.97 0.89
N ALA A 40 9.69 -5.86 2.13
CA ALA A 40 9.16 -4.59 2.65
C ALA A 40 10.26 -3.52 2.78
N ASP A 41 11.44 -3.90 3.28
CA ASP A 41 12.56 -2.99 3.44
C ASP A 41 13.17 -2.61 2.08
N GLU A 42 13.23 -3.54 1.13
CA GLU A 42 13.66 -3.26 -0.25
C GLU A 42 12.70 -2.29 -0.95
N LEU A 43 11.38 -2.54 -0.86
CA LEU A 43 10.37 -1.66 -1.44
C LEU A 43 10.44 -0.26 -0.83
N ARG A 44 10.62 -0.17 0.50
CA ARG A 44 10.81 1.10 1.22
C ARG A 44 12.00 1.89 0.71
N LEU A 45 13.14 1.24 0.48
CA LEU A 45 14.33 1.90 -0.09
C LEU A 45 14.07 2.42 -1.51
N LYS A 46 13.36 1.64 -2.33
CA LYS A 46 12.96 2.06 -3.69
C LYS A 46 12.01 3.24 -3.66
N VAL A 47 11.02 3.24 -2.76
CA VAL A 47 10.09 4.37 -2.56
C VAL A 47 10.82 5.64 -2.14
N ALA A 48 11.76 5.54 -1.20
CA ALA A 48 12.59 6.69 -0.80
C ALA A 48 13.42 7.25 -1.96
N ASN A 49 13.93 6.39 -2.85
CA ASN A 49 14.63 6.84 -4.06
C ASN A 49 13.66 7.47 -5.07
N GLU A 50 12.44 6.93 -5.20
CA GLU A 50 11.43 7.45 -6.12
C GLU A 50 10.99 8.87 -5.73
N PHE A 51 10.87 9.16 -4.44
CA PHE A 51 10.65 10.53 -3.96
C PHE A 51 11.73 11.49 -4.47
N ILE A 52 13.01 11.10 -4.39
CA ILE A 52 14.13 11.93 -4.88
C ILE A 52 14.00 12.16 -6.39
N THR A 53 13.72 11.11 -7.16
CA THR A 53 13.50 11.19 -8.61
C THR A 53 12.36 12.16 -8.96
N ARG A 54 11.32 12.20 -8.12
CA ARG A 54 10.10 12.99 -8.32
C ARG A 54 9.98 14.17 -7.37
N ARG A 55 11.10 14.73 -6.91
CA ARG A 55 11.09 15.80 -5.89
C ARG A 55 10.21 16.97 -6.30
N SER A 56 10.28 17.40 -7.57
CA SER A 56 9.46 18.49 -8.12
C SER A 56 7.97 18.29 -7.94
N ASP A 57 7.51 17.04 -8.00
CA ASP A 57 6.09 16.69 -8.02
C ASP A 57 5.58 16.34 -6.62
N THR A 58 6.49 16.04 -5.69
CA THR A 58 6.16 15.43 -4.38
C THR A 58 6.45 16.33 -3.19
N GLU A 59 7.48 17.18 -3.26
CA GLU A 59 7.96 17.96 -2.11
C GLU A 59 6.88 18.85 -1.49
N TRP A 60 6.00 19.43 -2.30
CA TRP A 60 4.98 20.38 -1.84
C TRP A 60 3.89 19.76 -0.96
N PHE A 61 3.68 18.44 -1.00
CA PHE A 61 2.67 17.74 -0.19
C PHE A 61 3.24 16.91 0.95
N LEU A 62 4.57 16.80 1.07
CA LEU A 62 5.20 16.09 2.17
C LEU A 62 5.22 16.96 3.43
N GLU A 63 4.95 16.34 4.57
CA GLU A 63 4.99 17.05 5.84
C GLU A 63 6.43 17.24 6.33
N GLY A 64 6.81 18.50 6.52
CA GLY A 64 8.13 18.88 7.03
C GLY A 64 9.19 19.07 5.95
N ASP A 65 10.46 18.97 6.35
CA ASP A 65 11.60 19.07 5.43
C ASP A 65 11.73 17.81 4.57
N PHE A 66 11.85 17.98 3.26
CA PHE A 66 11.89 16.89 2.28
C PHE A 66 13.01 15.89 2.56
N ASP A 67 14.23 16.40 2.73
CA ASP A 67 15.42 15.55 2.88
C ASP A 67 15.38 14.78 4.20
N THR A 68 14.85 15.41 5.26
CA THR A 68 14.53 14.77 6.53
C THR A 68 13.46 13.70 6.36
N TYR A 69 12.34 13.99 5.66
CA TYR A 69 11.26 13.03 5.42
C TYR A 69 11.78 11.77 4.71
N VAL A 70 12.50 11.95 3.59
CA VAL A 70 13.10 10.86 2.82
C VAL A 70 14.10 10.06 3.65
N THR A 71 14.88 10.72 4.51
CA THR A 71 15.80 10.03 5.43
C THR A 71 15.06 9.20 6.47
N GLN A 72 13.95 9.72 7.01
CA GLN A 72 13.15 9.00 8.02
C GLN A 72 12.44 7.80 7.40
N ILE A 73 11.77 7.95 6.25
CA ILE A 73 10.95 6.86 5.71
C ILE A 73 11.76 5.61 5.36
N ARG A 74 13.06 5.76 5.06
CA ARG A 74 14.02 4.64 4.90
C ARG A 74 14.17 3.76 6.14
N LYS A 75 13.95 4.31 7.34
CA LYS A 75 14.14 3.58 8.60
C LYS A 75 12.98 2.60 8.81
N PRO A 76 13.23 1.31 9.06
CA PRO A 76 12.17 0.31 9.01
C PRO A 76 11.01 0.43 10.01
N HIS A 77 11.20 1.20 11.09
CA HIS A 77 10.17 1.45 12.11
C HIS A 77 9.28 2.65 11.78
N MET A 78 9.63 3.44 10.77
CA MET A 78 8.79 4.57 10.35
C MET A 78 7.58 4.06 9.57
N TRP A 79 6.42 4.58 9.91
CA TRP A 79 5.16 4.22 9.27
C TRP A 79 5.06 4.94 7.93
N GLY A 80 4.52 4.25 6.93
CA GLY A 80 4.14 4.89 5.66
C GLY A 80 2.66 5.28 5.67
N GLY A 81 2.28 6.08 4.68
CA GLY A 81 0.90 6.46 4.41
C GLY A 81 0.62 6.66 2.91
N GLU A 82 -0.25 7.62 2.62
CA GLU A 82 -0.66 7.95 1.25
C GLU A 82 0.50 8.35 0.33
N PRO A 83 1.48 9.17 0.77
CA PRO A 83 2.66 9.49 -0.06
C PRO A 83 3.43 8.23 -0.50
N GLU A 84 3.67 7.30 0.43
CA GLU A 84 4.35 6.05 0.13
C GLU A 84 3.55 5.16 -0.81
N LEU A 85 2.21 5.12 -0.70
CA LEU A 85 1.36 4.35 -1.61
C LEU A 85 1.42 4.89 -3.04
N LEU A 86 1.42 6.22 -3.21
CA LEU A 86 1.61 6.84 -4.51
C LEU A 86 2.96 6.44 -5.11
N MET A 87 4.05 6.55 -4.35
CA MET A 87 5.37 6.16 -4.82
C MET A 87 5.50 4.64 -5.08
N CYS A 88 4.85 3.81 -4.26
CA CYS A 88 4.78 2.36 -4.51
C CYS A 88 4.19 2.06 -5.88
N SER A 89 3.16 2.82 -6.30
CA SER A 89 2.52 2.63 -7.60
C SER A 89 3.49 2.91 -8.76
N HIS A 90 4.36 3.93 -8.63
CA HIS A 90 5.39 4.23 -9.61
C HIS A 90 6.52 3.19 -9.62
N VAL A 91 7.02 2.80 -8.43
CA VAL A 91 8.09 1.81 -8.28
C VAL A 91 7.69 0.46 -8.87
N LEU A 92 6.45 0.03 -8.60
CA LEU A 92 5.93 -1.25 -9.07
C LEU A 92 5.31 -1.16 -10.46
N ARG A 93 5.10 0.06 -10.98
CA ARG A 93 4.37 0.36 -12.22
C ARG A 93 3.02 -0.35 -12.28
N MET A 94 2.24 -0.20 -11.21
CA MET A 94 1.00 -0.95 -11.00
C MET A 94 -0.04 -0.09 -10.27
N PRO A 95 -1.33 -0.19 -10.61
CA PRO A 95 -2.38 0.42 -9.80
C PRO A 95 -2.46 -0.21 -8.40
N ILE A 96 -2.75 0.63 -7.41
CA ILE A 96 -2.98 0.24 -6.02
C ILE A 96 -4.36 0.76 -5.60
N THR A 97 -5.17 -0.11 -4.99
CA THR A 97 -6.49 0.23 -4.46
C THR A 97 -6.50 0.00 -2.95
N VAL A 98 -6.84 1.04 -2.20
CA VAL A 98 -6.96 1.00 -0.75
C VAL A 98 -8.42 0.82 -0.36
N TYR A 99 -8.68 -0.23 0.41
CA TYR A 99 -10.00 -0.54 0.94
C TYR A 99 -10.07 -0.24 2.43
N MET A 100 -11.28 0.02 2.92
CA MET A 100 -11.59 0.09 4.34
C MET A 100 -12.94 -0.58 4.58
N HIS A 101 -13.13 -1.16 5.76
CA HIS A 101 -14.43 -1.67 6.17
C HIS A 101 -15.40 -0.52 6.43
N THR A 102 -16.61 -0.64 5.88
CA THR A 102 -17.69 0.30 6.11
C THR A 102 -18.17 0.16 7.55
N ARG A 103 -18.31 1.28 8.28
CA ARG A 103 -18.71 1.25 9.70
C ARG A 103 -19.99 0.44 9.91
N GLY A 104 -19.90 -0.58 10.77
CA GLY A 104 -21.04 -1.42 11.13
C GLY A 104 -21.37 -2.54 10.15
N SER A 105 -20.48 -2.86 9.20
CA SER A 105 -20.65 -3.99 8.26
C SER A 105 -19.30 -4.59 7.85
N ASP A 106 -19.30 -5.81 7.35
CA ASP A 106 -18.13 -6.46 6.72
C ASP A 106 -17.94 -6.01 5.25
N ASP A 107 -18.67 -4.99 4.80
CA ASP A 107 -18.60 -4.48 3.43
C ASP A 107 -17.35 -3.60 3.24
N LEU A 108 -16.58 -3.90 2.18
CA LEU A 108 -15.40 -3.14 1.79
C LEU A 108 -15.77 -1.94 0.91
N GLN A 109 -15.20 -0.78 1.23
CA GLN A 109 -15.27 0.44 0.43
C GLN A 109 -13.88 0.84 -0.05
N ILE A 110 -13.78 1.28 -1.31
CA ILE A 110 -12.56 1.93 -1.81
C ILE A 110 -12.47 3.34 -1.20
N ILE A 111 -11.35 3.63 -0.55
CA ILE A 111 -11.09 4.96 0.03
C ILE A 111 -10.10 5.78 -0.79
N SER A 112 -9.14 5.12 -1.46
CA SER A 112 -8.12 5.78 -2.29
C SER A 112 -7.64 4.84 -3.40
N GLU A 113 -7.22 5.43 -4.52
CA GLU A 113 -6.64 4.72 -5.67
C GLU A 113 -5.40 5.46 -6.19
N TYR A 114 -4.37 4.69 -6.55
CA TYR A 114 -3.08 5.21 -7.03
C TYR A 114 -2.66 4.46 -8.29
N GLY A 115 -1.83 5.08 -9.14
CA GLY A 115 -1.19 4.42 -10.28
C GLY A 115 -2.14 4.00 -11.41
N GLN A 116 -3.27 4.69 -11.58
CA GLN A 116 -4.26 4.37 -12.62
C GLN A 116 -3.70 4.53 -14.04
N GLU A 117 -2.62 5.30 -14.20
CA GLU A 117 -1.84 5.43 -15.44
C GLU A 117 -1.10 4.13 -15.84
N TYR A 118 -0.92 3.19 -14.91
CA TYR A 118 -0.29 1.90 -15.17
C TYR A 118 -1.29 0.79 -15.51
N GLY A 119 -2.59 1.12 -15.57
CA GLY A 119 -3.67 0.19 -15.87
C GLY A 119 -4.76 0.22 -14.81
N LYS A 120 -5.85 -0.52 -15.08
CA LYS A 120 -7.00 -0.67 -14.17
C LYS A 120 -7.28 -2.12 -13.80
N GLU A 121 -6.55 -3.04 -14.42
CA GLU A 121 -6.76 -4.46 -14.25
C GLU A 121 -5.88 -4.99 -13.12
N ASP A 122 -6.48 -5.84 -12.30
CA ASP A 122 -5.84 -6.52 -11.19
C ASP A 122 -4.88 -5.66 -10.35
N PRO A 123 -5.39 -4.62 -9.67
CA PRO A 123 -4.57 -3.77 -8.81
C PRO A 123 -4.02 -4.53 -7.60
N ILE A 124 -2.95 -4.00 -7.02
CA ILE A 124 -2.53 -4.40 -5.67
C ILE A 124 -3.59 -3.86 -4.70
N ARG A 125 -4.15 -4.74 -3.88
CA ARG A 125 -5.24 -4.39 -2.97
C ARG A 125 -4.72 -4.44 -1.54
N VAL A 126 -4.91 -3.35 -0.81
CA VAL A 126 -4.55 -3.24 0.61
C VAL A 126 -5.77 -2.83 1.41
N LEU A 127 -5.86 -3.32 2.65
CA LEU A 127 -6.90 -2.98 3.61
C LEU A 127 -6.32 -2.03 4.65
N TYR A 128 -6.93 -0.86 4.81
CA TYR A 128 -6.62 0.09 5.87
C TYR A 128 -7.62 -0.08 7.02
N HIS A 129 -7.11 -0.24 8.25
CA HIS A 129 -7.95 -0.49 9.43
C HIS A 129 -8.44 0.77 10.15
N GLY A 130 -8.03 1.97 9.72
CA GLY A 130 -8.48 3.23 10.33
C GLY A 130 -7.66 3.72 11.53
N TYR A 131 -6.70 2.93 12.02
CA TYR A 131 -5.81 3.28 13.14
C TYR A 131 -4.32 3.22 12.78
N GLY A 132 -3.99 3.43 11.49
CA GLY A 132 -2.59 3.44 11.02
C GLY A 132 -2.03 2.06 10.64
N HIS A 133 -2.87 1.03 10.56
CA HIS A 133 -2.47 -0.31 10.15
C HIS A 133 -2.99 -0.67 8.75
N TYR A 134 -2.13 -1.32 7.97
CA TYR A 134 -2.43 -1.86 6.65
C TYR A 134 -2.25 -3.38 6.64
N ASP A 135 -3.13 -4.05 5.93
CA ASP A 135 -3.04 -5.47 5.62
C ASP A 135 -3.12 -5.71 4.10
N ALA A 136 -2.58 -6.82 3.63
CA ALA A 136 -2.75 -7.28 2.27
C ALA A 136 -4.17 -7.86 2.10
N LEU A 137 -4.88 -7.40 1.07
CA LEU A 137 -6.27 -7.81 0.83
C LEU A 137 -6.33 -8.74 -0.38
N GLN A 138 -6.73 -9.99 -0.14
CA GLN A 138 -7.04 -10.93 -1.22
C GLN A 138 -8.55 -11.00 -1.40
N ILE A 139 -9.07 -10.37 -2.46
CA ILE A 139 -10.49 -10.50 -2.82
C ILE A 139 -10.61 -11.64 -3.84
N PRO A 140 -11.32 -12.73 -3.53
CA PRO A 140 -11.64 -13.74 -4.53
C PRO A 140 -12.46 -13.09 -5.65
N LEU A 141 -12.07 -13.33 -6.91
CA LEU A 141 -12.86 -12.96 -8.08
C LEU A 141 -14.30 -13.51 -7.90
N GLY A 142 -15.27 -12.64 -7.62
CA GLY A 142 -16.69 -13.01 -7.49
C GLY A 142 -17.37 -12.72 -6.15
N ARG A 143 -16.67 -12.23 -5.12
CA ARG A 143 -17.32 -11.79 -3.87
C ARG A 143 -16.89 -10.38 -3.50
N THR A 144 -17.70 -9.39 -3.84
CA THR A 144 -18.14 -8.25 -2.99
C THR A 144 -18.97 -7.29 -3.85
N LYS A 145 -20.12 -6.85 -3.34
CA LYS A 145 -20.89 -5.74 -3.92
C LYS A 145 -20.09 -4.45 -3.68
N LEU A 146 -19.18 -4.09 -4.59
CA LEU A 146 -18.52 -2.77 -4.54
C LEU A 146 -19.58 -1.68 -4.73
N LYS A 147 -19.75 -0.81 -3.74
CA LYS A 147 -20.41 0.48 -3.93
C LYS A 147 -19.32 1.51 -4.22
N SER A 148 -19.20 1.92 -5.47
CA SER A 148 -18.38 3.08 -5.83
C SER A 148 -19.11 4.34 -5.38
N TYR A 149 -18.45 5.17 -4.56
CA TYR A 149 -18.94 6.51 -4.24
C TYR A 149 -18.24 7.50 -5.17
N VAL A 150 -18.99 8.03 -6.15
CA VAL A 150 -18.50 9.12 -7.00
C VAL A 150 -18.59 10.41 -6.18
N LYS A 151 -17.44 11.01 -5.88
CA LYS A 151 -17.36 12.36 -5.28
C LYS A 151 -17.88 13.37 -6.32
N ARG A 152 -18.97 14.07 -5.99
CA ARG A 152 -19.43 15.27 -6.72
C ARG A 152 -18.58 16.48 -6.31
#